data_AF-A0A7X8GRS8-F1
#
_entry.id   AF-A0A7X8GRS8-F1
#
_cell.length_a   1.000
_cell.length_b   1.000
_cell.length_c   1.000
_cell.angle_alpha   90.00
_cell.angle_beta   90.00
_cell.angle_gamma   90.00
#
_symmetry.space_group_name_H-M   'P 1'
#
loop_
_entity.id
_entity.type
_entity.pdbx_description
1 polymer ?
#
loop_
_entity_poly.entity_id
_entity_poly.type
_entity_poly.pdbx_seq_one_letter_code
_entity_poly.pdbx_strand_id
1 'polypeptide(L)'
;MVDVYLSLPAFLTMVSSAAEVYRQETVGYLVGYPTKSNFVVEYAVPFQAVDSSDSVVYVDENRTARINRIINRLAEGLEIVGTFHSHAGLGSRKALPLPSEADVNHVLPDEIELIVALNPKKKEVRWQEGNYTVYGTVDDLHVEIGGFMRTGSGRGWKRLHINCSPITGVRP
;
A
#
# COMPACT_ATOMS: atom_id res chain seq x y z
N MET A 1 -15.47 11.84 0.40
CA MET A 1 -14.57 10.73 0.79
C MET A 1 -13.71 10.39 -0.42
N VAL A 2 -12.55 9.75 -0.28
CA VAL A 2 -11.79 9.24 -1.43
C VAL A 2 -11.67 7.74 -1.21
N ASP A 3 -12.18 6.98 -2.16
CA ASP A 3 -12.16 5.53 -2.12
C ASP A 3 -10.98 4.97 -2.93
N VAL A 4 -10.41 3.88 -2.43
CA VAL A 4 -9.45 3.04 -3.15
C VAL A 4 -10.08 1.67 -3.31
N TYR A 5 -10.20 1.21 -4.55
CA TYR A 5 -10.68 -0.12 -4.88
C TYR A 5 -9.49 -1.03 -5.16
N LEU A 6 -9.25 -2.02 -4.29
CA LEU A 6 -8.17 -2.98 -4.42
C LEU A 6 -8.67 -4.25 -5.10
N SER A 7 -8.04 -4.59 -6.23
CA SER A 7 -8.22 -5.87 -6.90
C SER A 7 -7.64 -7.02 -6.05
N LEU A 8 -8.03 -8.26 -6.38
CA LEU A 8 -7.41 -9.46 -5.79
C LEU A 8 -5.89 -9.53 -6.06
N PRO A 9 -5.40 -9.35 -7.31
CA PRO A 9 -3.96 -9.36 -7.57
C PRO A 9 -3.17 -8.34 -6.74
N ALA A 10 -3.67 -7.11 -6.61
CA ALA A 10 -3.01 -6.08 -5.81
C ALA A 10 -2.95 -6.47 -4.33
N PHE A 11 -4.10 -6.85 -3.77
CA PHE A 11 -4.19 -7.26 -2.36
C PHE A 11 -3.29 -8.47 -2.05
N LEU A 12 -3.36 -9.53 -2.87
CA LEU A 12 -2.56 -10.73 -2.68
C LEU A 12 -1.07 -10.42 -2.74
N THR A 13 -0.64 -9.61 -3.71
CA THR A 13 0.76 -9.24 -3.87
C THR A 13 1.27 -8.44 -2.66
N MET A 14 0.54 -7.41 -2.24
CA MET A 14 0.93 -6.60 -1.08
C MET A 14 1.07 -7.42 0.20
N VAL A 15 0.08 -8.27 0.49
CA VAL A 15 0.07 -9.10 1.71
C VAL A 15 1.18 -10.14 1.66
N SER A 16 1.34 -10.84 0.54
CA SER A 16 2.36 -11.90 0.41
C SER A 16 3.77 -11.34 0.45
N SER A 17 4.06 -10.25 -0.28
CA SER A 17 5.40 -9.65 -0.29
C SER A 17 5.80 -9.12 1.09
N ALA A 18 4.85 -8.50 1.80
CA ALA A 18 5.11 -7.98 3.15
C ALA A 18 5.29 -9.10 4.19
N ALA A 19 4.55 -10.20 4.07
CA ALA A 19 4.68 -11.35 4.95
C ALA A 19 5.98 -12.13 4.73
N GLU A 20 6.44 -12.26 3.48
CA GLU A 20 7.66 -13.00 3.11
C GLU A 20 8.90 -12.46 3.83
N VAL A 21 9.06 -11.14 3.89
CA VAL A 21 10.28 -10.51 4.44
C VAL A 21 10.13 -10.08 5.89
N TYR A 22 8.99 -10.31 6.53
CA TYR A 22 8.75 -9.95 7.93
C TYR A 22 9.88 -10.51 8.83
N ARG A 23 10.60 -9.69 9.62
CA ARG A 23 10.29 -8.36 10.17
C ARG A 23 10.93 -7.15 9.45
N GLN A 24 11.23 -7.28 8.16
CA GLN A 24 11.70 -6.15 7.35
C GLN A 24 10.53 -5.44 6.68
N GLU A 25 10.76 -4.21 6.23
CA GLU A 25 9.79 -3.46 5.43
C GLU A 25 9.93 -3.82 3.95
N THR A 26 8.79 -3.96 3.27
CA THR A 26 8.71 -4.06 1.80
C THR A 26 8.19 -2.75 1.27
N VAL A 27 8.64 -2.34 0.08
CA VAL A 27 8.10 -1.18 -0.64
C VAL A 27 7.75 -1.60 -2.07
N GLY A 28 6.73 -0.98 -2.67
CA GLY A 28 6.34 -1.24 -4.05
C GLY A 28 5.46 -0.17 -4.69
N TYR A 29 5.21 -0.32 -5.98
CA TYR A 29 4.29 0.53 -6.74
C TYR A 29 2.86 0.01 -6.66
N LEU A 30 1.90 0.94 -6.70
CA LEU A 30 0.50 0.67 -6.97
C LEU A 30 0.19 1.08 -8.40
N VAL A 31 -0.31 0.13 -9.18
CA VAL A 31 -0.58 0.31 -10.61
C VAL A 31 -2.08 0.17 -10.87
N GLY A 32 -2.64 1.14 -11.56
CA GLY A 32 -4.08 1.26 -11.72
C GLY A 32 -4.45 2.52 -12.49
N TYR A 33 -5.59 3.12 -12.14
CA TYR A 33 -6.02 4.38 -12.75
C TYR A 33 -6.87 5.22 -11.78
N PRO A 34 -6.77 6.55 -11.85
CA PRO A 34 -7.68 7.43 -11.15
C PRO A 34 -9.04 7.48 -11.85
N THR A 35 -10.09 7.73 -11.08
CA THR A 35 -11.42 8.12 -11.54
C THR A 35 -11.71 9.55 -11.08
N LYS A 36 -12.92 10.07 -11.32
CA LYS A 36 -13.26 11.47 -10.95
C LYS A 36 -13.01 11.81 -9.46
N SER A 37 -13.07 10.83 -8.55
CA SER A 37 -12.89 11.07 -7.12
C SER A 37 -12.23 9.93 -6.34
N ASN A 38 -11.88 8.83 -7.00
CA ASN A 38 -11.43 7.57 -6.38
C ASN A 38 -10.29 6.97 -7.19
N PHE A 39 -9.63 5.96 -6.65
CA PHE A 39 -8.57 5.21 -7.32
C PHE A 39 -8.95 3.74 -7.46
N VAL A 40 -8.65 3.17 -8.63
CA VAL A 40 -8.69 1.72 -8.84
C VAL A 40 -7.26 1.23 -8.88
N VAL A 41 -6.95 0.21 -8.07
CA VAL A 41 -5.62 -0.42 -8.00
C VAL A 41 -5.75 -1.85 -8.49
N GLU A 42 -5.21 -2.10 -9.68
CA GLU A 42 -5.28 -3.39 -10.37
C GLU A 42 -4.10 -4.30 -10.00
N TYR A 43 -2.93 -3.73 -9.81
CA TYR A 43 -1.72 -4.47 -9.47
C TYR A 43 -0.91 -3.75 -8.40
N ALA A 44 -0.14 -4.54 -7.65
CA ALA A 44 0.95 -4.04 -6.84
C ALA A 44 2.24 -4.68 -7.34
N VAL A 45 3.35 -3.93 -7.30
CA VAL A 45 4.64 -4.40 -7.80
C VAL A 45 5.71 -4.12 -6.74
N PRO A 46 6.16 -5.13 -5.96
CA PRO A 46 7.19 -4.93 -4.96
C PRO A 46 8.53 -4.60 -5.61
N PHE A 47 9.34 -3.78 -4.95
CA PHE A 47 10.69 -3.47 -5.40
C PHE A 47 11.61 -4.68 -5.20
N GLN A 48 12.34 -5.04 -6.24
CA GLN A 48 13.20 -6.23 -6.23
C GLN A 48 14.62 -5.95 -5.71
N ALA A 49 15.04 -4.68 -5.64
CA ALA A 49 16.37 -4.29 -5.20
C ALA A 49 16.28 -3.01 -4.36
N VAL A 50 16.15 -3.20 -3.04
CA VAL A 50 16.20 -2.12 -2.05
C VAL A 50 17.55 -2.24 -1.33
N ASP A 51 18.36 -1.17 -1.37
CA ASP A 51 19.59 -1.12 -0.58
C ASP A 51 19.19 -0.92 0.89
N SER A 52 19.52 -1.90 1.73
CA SER A 52 19.12 -1.96 3.14
C SER A 52 19.90 -1.00 4.06
N SER A 53 20.68 -0.07 3.50
CA SER A 53 21.54 0.85 4.26
C SER A 53 20.83 2.14 4.65
N ASP A 54 19.79 2.54 3.93
CA ASP A 54 19.06 3.77 4.20
C ASP A 54 17.66 3.44 4.72
N SER A 55 17.35 3.95 5.91
CA SER A 55 16.02 3.88 6.55
C SER A 55 14.92 4.63 5.78
N VAL A 56 15.22 5.02 4.54
CA VAL A 56 14.39 5.75 3.61
C VAL A 56 14.59 5.08 2.27
N VAL A 57 13.61 4.29 1.83
CA VAL A 57 13.64 3.69 0.51
C VAL A 57 13.35 4.81 -0.49
N TYR A 58 14.41 5.45 -0.99
CA TYR A 58 14.30 6.42 -2.07
C TYR A 58 13.85 5.69 -3.32
N VAL A 59 12.63 5.99 -3.76
CA VAL A 59 12.17 5.56 -5.08
C VAL A 59 12.95 6.36 -6.13
N ASP A 60 13.96 5.74 -6.73
CA ASP A 60 14.75 6.33 -7.81
C ASP A 60 13.83 6.75 -8.97
N GLU A 61 13.77 8.06 -9.25
CA GLU A 61 12.92 8.64 -10.30
C GLU A 61 13.16 8.01 -11.68
N ASN A 62 14.39 7.62 -12.00
CA ASN A 62 14.71 6.97 -13.28
C ASN A 62 14.17 5.54 -13.32
N ARG A 63 14.17 4.83 -12.18
CA ARG A 63 13.53 3.50 -12.07
C ARG A 63 12.02 3.65 -12.21
N THR A 64 11.39 4.58 -11.49
CA THR A 64 9.95 4.87 -11.60
C THR A 64 9.56 5.22 -13.02
N ALA A 65 10.28 6.15 -13.67
CA ALA A 65 10.00 6.54 -15.03
C ALA A 65 10.16 5.38 -16.03
N ARG A 66 11.11 4.47 -15.79
CA ARG A 66 11.28 3.26 -16.61
C ARG A 66 10.09 2.32 -16.44
N ILE A 67 9.65 2.06 -15.22
CA ILE A 67 8.50 1.21 -14.94
C ILE A 67 7.22 1.83 -15.52
N ASN A 68 6.98 3.12 -15.32
CA ASN A 68 5.87 3.85 -15.94
C ASN A 68 5.86 3.72 -17.47
N ARG A 69 7.02 3.85 -18.13
CA ARG A 69 7.11 3.64 -19.59
C ARG A 69 6.78 2.21 -20.01
N ILE A 70 7.12 1.20 -19.21
CA ILE A 70 6.78 -0.20 -19.49
C ILE A 70 5.28 -0.41 -19.33
N ILE A 71 4.69 0.06 -18.22
CA ILE A 71 3.26 -0.03 -17.94
C ILE A 71 2.48 0.63 -19.08
N ASN A 72 2.79 1.90 -19.39
CA ASN A 72 2.10 2.64 -20.46
C ASN A 72 2.21 1.99 -21.85
N ARG A 73 3.23 1.14 -22.08
CA ARG A 73 3.39 0.41 -23.35
C ARG A 73 2.67 -0.94 -23.37
N LEU A 74 2.59 -1.63 -22.24
CA LEU A 74 2.08 -3.00 -22.16
C LEU A 74 0.64 -3.09 -21.65
N ALA A 75 0.18 -2.07 -20.93
CA ALA A 75 -1.14 -2.01 -20.32
C ALA A 75 -1.74 -0.62 -20.55
N GLU A 76 -2.42 -0.45 -21.69
CA GLU A 76 -3.07 0.80 -22.03
C GLU A 76 -4.09 1.19 -20.96
N GLY A 77 -4.04 2.46 -20.52
CA GLY A 77 -4.93 3.00 -19.50
C GLY A 77 -4.50 2.75 -18.05
N LEU A 78 -3.39 2.04 -17.81
CA LEU A 78 -2.81 1.91 -16.47
C LEU A 78 -1.61 2.84 -16.27
N GLU A 79 -1.45 3.32 -15.05
CA GLU A 79 -0.31 4.13 -14.61
C GLU A 79 0.04 3.80 -13.15
N ILE A 80 1.19 4.30 -12.67
CA ILE A 80 1.47 4.32 -11.24
C ILE A 80 0.57 5.38 -10.60
N VAL A 81 -0.31 4.94 -9.70
CA VAL A 81 -1.23 5.82 -8.95
C VAL A 81 -0.74 6.10 -7.53
N GLY A 82 0.35 5.44 -7.13
CA GLY A 82 0.88 5.55 -5.78
C GLY A 82 1.88 4.46 -5.43
N THR A 83 2.11 4.31 -4.14
CA THR A 83 3.05 3.34 -3.56
C THR A 83 2.43 2.58 -2.39
N PHE A 84 3.05 1.47 -2.02
CA PHE A 84 2.75 0.82 -0.76
C PHE A 84 4.04 0.45 -0.05
N HIS A 85 3.96 0.34 1.27
CA HIS A 85 5.00 -0.28 2.07
C HIS A 85 4.43 -1.07 3.24
N SER A 86 5.28 -1.86 3.88
CA SER A 86 4.92 -2.55 5.10
C SER A 86 5.59 -1.94 6.32
N HIS A 87 4.85 -1.91 7.43
CA HIS A 87 5.41 -1.64 8.75
C HIS A 87 5.52 -2.96 9.51
N ALA A 88 6.71 -3.23 10.06
CA ALA A 88 6.93 -4.36 10.95
C ALA A 88 7.15 -3.86 12.39
N GLY A 89 6.46 -4.48 13.36
CA GLY A 89 6.62 -4.11 14.77
C GLY A 89 8.06 -4.31 15.26
N LEU A 90 8.66 -3.25 15.83
CA LEU A 90 10.00 -3.28 16.43
C LEU A 90 9.90 -3.47 17.96
N GLY A 91 10.42 -4.60 18.44
CA GLY A 91 10.42 -4.92 19.87
C GLY A 91 9.01 -5.05 20.44
N SER A 92 8.67 -4.20 21.42
CA SER A 92 7.35 -4.15 22.07
C SER A 92 6.34 -3.25 21.35
N ARG A 93 6.77 -2.48 20.34
CA ARG A 93 5.89 -1.57 19.59
C ARG A 93 5.21 -2.33 18.47
N LYS A 94 3.88 -2.20 18.42
CA LYS A 94 3.09 -2.73 17.31
C LYS A 94 3.27 -1.87 16.07
N ALA A 95 3.30 -2.50 14.91
CA ALA A 95 3.12 -1.81 13.64
C ALA A 95 1.70 -1.23 13.56
N LEU A 96 1.57 -0.04 12.98
CA LEU A 96 0.30 0.64 12.79
C LEU A 96 0.05 0.87 11.29
N PRO A 97 -1.19 0.80 10.81
CA PRO A 97 -1.54 1.08 9.41
C PRO A 97 -1.66 2.60 9.18
N LEU A 98 -0.66 3.36 9.63
CA LEU A 98 -0.67 4.82 9.67
C LEU A 98 0.68 5.37 9.24
N PRO A 99 0.72 6.49 8.50
CA PRO A 99 1.98 7.09 8.13
C PRO A 99 2.76 7.57 9.35
N SER A 100 4.06 7.34 9.32
CA SER A 100 5.05 8.08 10.08
C SER A 100 5.22 9.50 9.52
N GLU A 101 5.89 10.39 10.26
CA GLU A 101 6.24 11.71 9.74
C GLU A 101 7.15 11.62 8.50
N ALA A 102 8.00 10.60 8.42
CA ALA A 102 8.85 10.37 7.25
C ALA A 102 8.01 9.99 6.02
N ASP A 103 7.01 9.13 6.18
CA ASP A 103 6.12 8.69 5.09
C ASP A 103 5.37 9.90 4.50
N VAL A 104 4.75 10.74 5.35
CA VAL A 104 4.00 11.94 4.90
C VAL A 104 4.84 12.87 4.04
N ASN A 105 6.14 12.99 4.33
CA ASN A 105 7.04 13.89 3.61
C ASN A 105 7.48 13.32 2.25
N HIS A 106 7.36 12.01 2.02
CA HIS A 106 7.76 11.35 0.78
C HIS A 106 6.62 11.21 -0.23
N VAL A 107 5.36 11.21 0.21
CA VAL A 107 4.21 11.16 -0.71
C VAL A 107 4.13 12.43 -1.57
N LEU A 108 4.11 12.24 -2.88
CA LEU A 108 3.84 13.31 -3.82
C LEU A 108 2.36 13.73 -3.74
N PRO A 109 2.03 15.01 -3.98
CA PRO A 109 0.65 15.43 -4.09
C PRO A 109 -0.12 14.57 -5.11
N ASP A 110 -1.36 14.24 -4.79
CA ASP A 110 -2.29 13.45 -5.63
C ASP A 110 -1.92 11.98 -5.87
N GLU A 111 -0.88 11.47 -5.21
CA GLU A 111 -0.61 10.03 -5.11
C GLU A 111 -1.23 9.43 -3.84
N ILE A 112 -1.60 8.15 -3.92
CA ILE A 112 -2.01 7.37 -2.75
C ILE A 112 -0.84 6.59 -2.16
N GLU A 113 -0.84 6.40 -0.85
CA GLU A 113 0.07 5.48 -0.18
C GLU A 113 -0.73 4.50 0.68
N LEU A 114 -0.41 3.22 0.56
CA LEU A 114 -1.01 2.14 1.34
C LEU A 114 0.03 1.50 2.27
N ILE A 115 -0.29 1.41 3.56
CA ILE A 115 0.58 0.79 4.56
C ILE A 115 0.01 -0.56 4.97
N VAL A 116 0.82 -1.61 4.86
CA VAL A 116 0.55 -2.94 5.37
C VAL A 116 1.21 -3.11 6.73
N ALA A 117 0.45 -3.04 7.81
CA ALA A 117 0.95 -3.26 9.16
C ALA A 117 0.91 -4.75 9.53
N LEU A 118 2.07 -5.32 9.88
CA LEU A 118 2.20 -6.72 10.28
C LEU A 118 2.57 -6.85 11.76
N ASN A 119 1.78 -7.64 12.47
CA ASN A 119 1.99 -7.96 13.87
C ASN A 119 1.78 -9.46 14.11
N PRO A 120 2.41 -10.09 15.12
CA PRO A 120 2.08 -11.46 15.49
C PRO A 120 0.59 -11.58 15.87
N LYS A 121 -0.11 -12.60 15.34
CA LYS A 121 -1.52 -12.82 15.65
C LYS A 121 -1.69 -13.25 17.10
N LYS A 122 -2.80 -12.82 17.72
CA LYS A 122 -3.24 -13.32 19.04
C LYS A 122 -4.36 -14.36 18.95
N LYS A 123 -5.10 -14.32 17.85
CA LYS A 123 -6.23 -15.19 17.51
C LYS A 123 -6.46 -15.10 16.01
N GLU A 124 -7.14 -16.10 15.46
CA GLU A 124 -7.61 -16.04 14.08
C GLU A 124 -8.70 -14.98 13.89
N VAL A 125 -8.60 -14.24 12.79
CA VAL A 125 -9.56 -13.19 12.39
C VAL A 125 -9.81 -13.34 10.90
N ARG A 126 -11.07 -13.63 10.52
CA ARG A 126 -11.46 -13.61 9.10
C ARG A 126 -11.27 -12.21 8.54
N TRP A 127 -10.87 -12.14 7.28
CA TRP A 127 -10.71 -10.87 6.57
C TRP A 127 -12.00 -10.06 6.58
N GLN A 128 -11.90 -8.79 6.95
CA GLN A 128 -13.01 -7.88 7.10
C GLN A 128 -12.57 -6.42 6.91
N GLU A 129 -13.56 -5.55 6.68
CA GLU A 129 -13.34 -4.12 6.54
C GLU A 129 -13.62 -3.39 7.85
N GLY A 130 -12.75 -2.45 8.19
CA GLY A 130 -12.99 -1.39 9.14
C GLY A 130 -13.28 -0.07 8.43
N ASN A 131 -13.48 1.01 9.20
CA ASN A 131 -13.87 2.30 8.63
C ASN A 131 -12.86 2.90 7.63
N TYR A 132 -11.57 2.58 7.75
CA TYR A 132 -10.50 3.06 6.87
C TYR A 132 -9.42 2.01 6.66
N THR A 133 -9.70 0.77 7.03
CA THR A 133 -8.71 -0.30 7.03
C THR A 133 -9.32 -1.59 6.56
N VAL A 134 -8.47 -2.47 6.06
CA VAL A 134 -8.80 -3.85 5.72
C VAL A 134 -7.90 -4.73 6.55
N TYR A 135 -8.45 -5.73 7.25
CA TYR A 135 -7.65 -6.52 8.18
C TYR A 135 -8.11 -7.97 8.32
N GLY A 136 -7.18 -8.82 8.74
CA GLY A 136 -7.40 -10.24 8.91
C GLY A 136 -6.16 -10.95 9.45
N THR A 137 -6.17 -12.28 9.44
CA THR A 137 -4.98 -13.09 9.72
C THR A 137 -4.57 -13.92 8.52
N VAL A 138 -3.26 -14.11 8.38
CA VAL A 138 -2.62 -15.03 7.45
C VAL A 138 -1.41 -15.63 8.14
N ASP A 139 -1.32 -16.96 8.16
CA ASP A 139 -0.32 -17.69 8.95
C ASP A 139 -0.24 -17.13 10.39
N ASP A 140 0.93 -16.89 10.97
CA ASP A 140 1.10 -16.34 12.33
C ASP A 140 0.97 -14.82 12.44
N LEU A 141 0.46 -14.17 11.40
CA LEU A 141 0.42 -12.72 11.27
C LEU A 141 -1.01 -12.18 11.31
N HIS A 142 -1.18 -11.11 12.08
CA HIS A 142 -2.30 -10.19 11.95
C HIS A 142 -1.88 -9.06 11.03
N VAL A 143 -2.65 -8.87 9.96
CA VAL A 143 -2.37 -7.91 8.91
C VAL A 143 -3.48 -6.87 8.92
N GLU A 144 -3.09 -5.60 8.87
CA GLU A 144 -4.01 -4.47 8.72
C GLU A 144 -3.45 -3.53 7.65
N ILE A 145 -4.29 -3.17 6.67
CA ILE A 145 -3.94 -2.27 5.57
C ILE A 145 -4.68 -0.97 5.78
N GLY A 146 -3.95 0.14 5.79
CA GLY A 146 -4.48 1.50 5.82
C GLY A 146 -4.03 2.30 4.61
N GLY A 147 -4.74 3.38 4.30
CA GLY A 147 -4.44 4.21 3.13
C GLY A 147 -4.54 5.70 3.43
N PHE A 148 -3.69 6.48 2.80
CA PHE A 148 -3.69 7.93 2.91
C PHE A 148 -3.23 8.61 1.62
N MET A 149 -3.58 9.88 1.49
CA MET A 149 -3.08 10.76 0.46
C MET A 149 -2.65 12.08 1.10
N ARG A 150 -1.61 12.71 0.56
CA ARG A 150 -1.17 14.02 1.01
C ARG A 150 -2.14 15.10 0.54
N THR A 151 -2.49 16.04 1.42
CA THR A 151 -3.35 17.17 1.04
C THR A 151 -2.53 18.27 0.37
N GLY A 152 -3.05 18.88 -0.71
CA GLY A 152 -2.37 19.93 -1.47
C GLY A 152 -1.93 21.18 -0.68
N SER A 153 -2.43 21.39 0.55
CA SER A 153 -1.99 22.46 1.46
C SER A 153 -0.65 22.17 2.17
N GLY A 154 -0.03 21.01 1.93
CA GLY A 154 1.36 20.71 2.31
C GLY A 154 1.62 20.40 3.79
N ARG A 155 0.61 20.44 4.68
CA ARG A 155 0.77 20.14 6.13
C ARG A 155 -0.13 19.03 6.66
N GLY A 156 -0.75 18.24 5.79
CA GLY A 156 -1.72 17.24 6.20
C GLY A 156 -1.81 16.07 5.24
N TRP A 157 -2.42 15.01 5.74
CA TRP A 157 -2.81 13.83 4.99
C TRP A 157 -4.27 13.51 5.29
N LYS A 158 -4.90 12.76 4.40
CA LYS A 158 -6.29 12.34 4.52
C LYS A 158 -6.35 10.83 4.43
N ARG A 159 -7.12 10.18 5.33
CA ARG A 159 -7.41 8.75 5.23
C ARG A 159 -8.24 8.44 3.98
N LEU A 160 -7.89 7.34 3.36
CA LEU A 160 -8.63 6.73 2.27
C LEU A 160 -9.57 5.67 2.83
N HIS A 161 -10.74 5.54 2.22
CA HIS A 161 -11.60 4.38 2.46
C HIS A 161 -11.18 3.27 1.50
N ILE A 162 -10.93 2.07 2.02
CA ILE A 162 -10.41 0.95 1.23
C ILE A 162 -11.54 -0.04 1.00
N ASN A 163 -11.88 -0.25 -0.26
CA ASN A 163 -12.80 -1.31 -0.69
C ASN A 163 -11.96 -2.44 -1.29
N CYS A 164 -11.92 -3.60 -0.62
CA CYS A 164 -11.07 -4.71 -1.05
C CYS A 164 -11.90 -5.81 -1.70
N SER A 165 -11.69 -6.08 -2.99
CA SER A 165 -12.52 -6.99 -3.79
C SER A 165 -12.65 -8.41 -3.22
N PRO A 166 -11.58 -9.07 -2.75
CA PRO A 166 -11.66 -10.39 -2.10
C PRO A 166 -12.53 -10.43 -0.84
N ILE A 167 -12.80 -9.28 -0.23
CA ILE A 167 -13.49 -9.18 1.06
C ILE A 167 -14.93 -8.71 0.86
N THR A 168 -15.13 -7.70 0.02
CA THR A 168 -16.45 -7.11 -0.25
C THR A 168 -17.21 -7.81 -1.36
N GLY A 169 -16.50 -8.51 -2.25
CA GLY A 169 -17.04 -8.99 -3.51
C GLY A 169 -17.29 -7.87 -4.54
N VAL A 170 -17.01 -6.60 -4.21
CA VAL A 170 -17.07 -5.49 -5.16
C VAL A 170 -15.89 -5.61 -6.09
N ARG A 171 -16.14 -5.75 -7.39
CA ARG A 171 -15.08 -5.75 -8.41
C ARG A 171 -14.80 -4.30 -8.81
N PRO A 172 -13.53 -3.90 -8.93
CA PRO A 172 -13.17 -2.61 -9.51
C PRO A 172 -13.67 -2.45 -10.94
#